data_AF-A0A3B8LX70-F1
#
_entry.id   AF-A0A3B8LX70-F1
#
_cell.length_a   1.000
_cell.length_b   1.000
_cell.length_c   1.000
_cell.angle_alpha   90.00
_cell.angle_beta   90.00
_cell.angle_gamma   90.00
#
_symmetry.space_group_name_H-M   'P 1'
#
loop_
_entity.id
_entity.type
_entity.pdbx_description
1 polymer ?
#
loop_
_entity_poly.entity_id
_entity_poly.type
_entity_poly.pdbx_seq_one_letter_code
_entity_poly.pdbx_strand_id
1 'polypeptide(L)'
;GDEKIGVEIVARALEAPIRQIAENCGEDGSVVADEVRGQKANIGYDVETGGFVDMYERGVIDPAKVVTSALSNAASIAALMLTTEVLVTRTDDLEGGEKPKVEGAIR
;
A
#
# COMPACT_ATOMS: atom_id res chain seq x y z
N GLY A 1 20.90 4.74 12.82
CA GLY A 1 21.55 4.50 11.53
C GLY A 1 20.51 4.35 10.46
N ASP A 2 20.92 4.28 9.20
CA ASP A 2 20.04 4.31 8.02
C ASP A 2 19.01 3.17 8.01
N GLU A 3 19.36 1.99 8.52
CA GLU A 3 18.44 0.86 8.67
C GLU A 3 17.22 1.21 9.54
N LYS A 4 17.42 1.99 10.61
CA LYS A 4 16.33 2.42 11.50
C LYS A 4 15.34 3.30 10.74
N ILE A 5 15.84 4.23 9.92
CA ILE A 5 15.02 5.10 9.08
C ILE A 5 14.25 4.25 8.05
N GLY A 6 14.91 3.25 7.46
CA GLY A 6 14.28 2.30 6.55
C GLY A 6 13.10 1.56 7.19
N VAL A 7 13.28 1.03 8.40
CA VAL A 7 12.21 0.37 9.17
C VAL A 7 11.04 1.33 9.42
N GLU A 8 11.31 2.58 9.80
CA GLU A 8 10.28 3.60 10.03
C GLU A 8 9.51 3.97 8.75
N ILE A 9 10.16 3.93 7.57
CA ILE A 9 9.49 4.13 6.28
C ILE A 9 8.54 2.97 5.99
N VAL A 10 9.02 1.72 6.13
CA VAL A 10 8.19 0.53 5.89
C VAL A 10 7.01 0.47 6.85
N ALA A 11 7.24 0.73 8.14
CA ALA A 11 6.18 0.74 9.16
C ALA A 11 5.04 1.72 8.81
N ARG A 12 5.38 2.93 8.36
CA ARG A 12 4.37 3.91 7.91
C ARG A 12 3.64 3.45 6.65
N ALA A 13 4.34 2.83 5.70
CA ALA A 13 3.74 2.34 4.46
C ALA A 13 2.70 1.22 4.71
N LEU A 14 2.89 0.40 5.75
CA LEU A 14 1.96 -0.67 6.13
C LEU A 14 0.58 -0.17 6.58
N GLU A 15 0.41 1.13 6.80
CA GLU A 15 -0.89 1.74 7.13
C GLU A 15 -1.74 2.05 5.89
N ALA A 16 -1.12 2.10 4.71
CA ALA A 16 -1.81 2.42 3.47
C ALA A 16 -3.00 1.48 3.16
N PRO A 17 -2.91 0.15 3.36
CA PRO A 17 -4.02 -0.76 3.07
C PRO A 17 -5.29 -0.44 3.87
N ILE A 18 -5.18 -0.22 5.19
CA ILE A 18 -6.34 0.07 6.02
C ILE A 18 -6.93 1.45 5.73
N ARG A 19 -6.07 2.44 5.46
CA ARG A 19 -6.50 3.79 5.03
C ARG A 19 -7.31 3.70 3.74
N GLN A 20 -6.79 2.98 2.74
CA GLN A 20 -7.44 2.79 1.44
C GLN A 20 -8.79 2.08 1.59
N ILE A 21 -8.87 1.05 2.45
CA ILE A 21 -10.13 0.34 2.70
C ILE A 21 -11.17 1.28 3.32
N ALA A 22 -10.79 2.05 4.35
CA ALA A 22 -11.69 3.01 5.00
C ALA A 22 -12.15 4.12 4.04
N GLU A 23 -11.23 4.69 3.26
CA GLU A 23 -11.54 5.71 2.26
C GLU A 23 -12.51 5.19 1.18
N ASN A 24 -12.33 3.94 0.73
CA ASN A 24 -13.24 3.30 -0.21
C ASN A 24 -14.66 3.12 0.37
N CYS A 25 -14.79 3.11 1.70
CA CYS A 25 -16.05 3.02 2.42
C CYS A 25 -16.61 4.39 2.84
N GLY A 26 -15.96 5.50 2.47
CA GLY A 26 -16.41 6.86 2.75
C GLY A 26 -15.99 7.41 4.12
N GLU A 27 -15.08 6.71 4.80
CA GLU A 27 -14.56 7.07 6.13
C GLU A 27 -13.18 7.73 6.02
N ASP A 28 -12.78 8.49 7.05
CA ASP A 28 -11.43 9.07 7.10
C ASP A 28 -10.40 7.97 7.44
N GLY A 29 -9.67 7.52 6.42
CA GLY A 29 -8.70 6.45 6.57
C GLY A 29 -7.57 6.76 7.56
N SER A 30 -7.18 8.03 7.73
CA SER A 30 -6.13 8.40 8.68
C SER A 30 -6.62 8.25 10.12
N VAL A 31 -7.86 8.67 10.40
CA VAL A 31 -8.48 8.49 11.72
C VAL A 31 -8.64 7.01 12.04
N VAL A 32 -9.14 6.21 11.09
CA VAL A 32 -9.31 4.76 11.29
C VAL A 32 -7.97 4.07 11.56
N ALA A 33 -6.94 4.38 10.76
CA ALA A 33 -5.61 3.78 10.92
C ALA A 33 -4.97 4.14 12.27
N ASP A 34 -5.09 5.40 12.70
CA ASP A 34 -4.55 5.84 13.99
C ASP A 34 -5.26 5.19 15.17
N GLU A 35 -6.59 5.05 15.11
CA GLU A 35 -7.38 4.37 16.14
C GLU A 35 -7.00 2.89 16.24
N VAL A 36 -6.92 2.15 15.12
CA VAL A 36 -6.45 0.74 15.12
C VAL A 36 -5.05 0.62 15.71
N ARG A 37 -4.14 1.57 15.42
CA ARG A 37 -2.77 1.55 15.97
C ARG A 37 -2.74 1.61 17.50
N GLY A 38 -3.72 2.26 18.12
CA GLY A 38 -3.86 2.37 19.58
C GLY A 38 -4.49 1.14 20.24
N GLN A 39 -5.05 0.21 19.47
CA GLN A 39 -5.78 -0.94 20.00
C GLN A 39 -4.86 -2.12 20.35
N LYS A 40 -5.46 -3.12 21.01
CA LYS A 40 -4.80 -4.40 21.28
C LYS A 40 -4.60 -5.19 19.98
N ALA A 41 -3.70 -6.17 20.03
CA ALA A 41 -3.54 -7.15 18.95
C ALA A 41 -4.90 -7.77 18.57
N ASN A 42 -5.05 -8.09 17.28
CA ASN A 42 -6.26 -8.65 16.64
C ASN A 42 -7.46 -7.70 16.49
N ILE A 43 -7.45 -6.51 17.10
CA ILE A 43 -8.50 -5.52 16.86
C ILE A 43 -8.25 -4.85 15.51
N GLY A 44 -9.27 -4.82 14.66
CA GLY A 44 -9.25 -4.09 13.40
C GLY A 44 -10.54 -3.32 13.18
N TYR A 45 -10.65 -2.66 12.02
CA TYR A 45 -11.84 -1.92 11.63
C TYR A 45 -12.76 -2.77 10.76
N ASP A 46 -14.03 -2.91 11.17
CA ASP A 46 -15.09 -3.54 10.39
C ASP A 46 -15.87 -2.45 9.64
N VAL A 47 -15.70 -2.44 8.31
CA VAL A 47 -16.33 -1.47 7.41
C VAL A 47 -17.85 -1.66 7.27
N GLU A 48 -18.39 -2.84 7.57
CA GLU A 48 -19.84 -3.09 7.46
C GLU A 48 -20.59 -2.43 8.62
N THR A 49 -19.98 -2.44 9.81
CA THR A 49 -20.56 -1.92 11.05
C THR A 49 -20.03 -0.55 11.45
N GLY A 50 -18.89 -0.14 10.90
CA GLY A 50 -18.15 1.07 11.27
C GLY A 50 -17.45 0.95 12.62
N GLY A 51 -17.27 -0.26 13.15
CA GLY A 51 -16.78 -0.53 14.51
C GLY A 51 -15.39 -1.15 14.56
N PHE A 52 -14.76 -1.09 15.73
CA PHE A 52 -13.50 -1.79 16.02
C PHE A 52 -13.81 -3.13 16.67
N VAL A 53 -13.44 -4.23 16.01
CA VAL A 53 -13.81 -5.59 16.40
C VAL A 53 -12.59 -6.51 16.43
N ASP A 54 -12.70 -7.60 17.19
CA ASP A 54 -11.72 -8.68 17.11
C ASP A 54 -11.86 -9.42 15.77
N MET A 55 -10.82 -9.34 14.94
CA MET A 55 -10.80 -9.90 13.59
C MET A 55 -10.77 -11.43 13.58
N TYR A 56 -10.23 -12.05 14.64
CA TYR A 56 -10.25 -13.50 14.80
C TYR A 56 -11.67 -13.99 15.11
N GLU A 57 -12.36 -13.35 16.06
CA GLU A 57 -13.75 -13.68 16.39
C GLU A 57 -14.69 -13.43 15.20
N ARG A 58 -14.40 -12.40 14.39
CA ARG A 58 -15.14 -12.09 13.16
C ARG A 58 -14.81 -13.04 12.01
N GLY A 59 -13.75 -13.85 12.12
CA GLY A 59 -13.31 -14.79 11.09
C GLY A 59 -12.57 -14.16 9.91
N VAL A 60 -12.12 -12.91 10.06
CA VAL A 60 -11.32 -12.18 9.06
C VAL A 60 -9.84 -12.43 9.36
N ILE A 61 -9.33 -13.55 8.86
CA ILE A 61 -7.97 -14.02 9.17
C ILE A 61 -7.15 -14.09 7.88
N ASP A 62 -6.05 -13.34 7.85
CA ASP A 62 -5.08 -13.42 6.76
C ASP A 62 -4.04 -14.52 7.02
N PRO A 63 -3.88 -15.50 6.11
CA PRO A 63 -2.85 -16.51 6.25
C PRO A 63 -1.45 -15.87 6.24
N ALA A 64 -0.62 -16.18 7.24
CA ALA A 64 0.72 -15.60 7.38
C ALA A 64 1.59 -15.73 6.11
N LYS A 65 1.45 -16.86 5.39
CA LYS A 65 2.15 -17.09 4.11
C LYS A 65 1.76 -16.07 3.04
N VAL A 66 0.49 -15.68 2.97
CA VAL A 66 -0.03 -14.73 1.98
C VAL A 66 0.52 -13.34 2.28
N VAL A 67 0.41 -12.87 3.52
CA VAL A 67 0.93 -11.55 3.94
C VAL A 67 2.43 -11.45 3.74
N THR A 68 3.18 -12.49 4.12
CA THR A 68 4.64 -12.52 3.95
C THR A 68 5.04 -12.47 2.48
N SER A 69 4.34 -13.23 1.62
CA SER A 69 4.62 -13.26 0.19
C SER A 69 4.26 -11.93 -0.48
N ALA A 70 3.15 -11.30 -0.09
CA ALA A 70 2.75 -9.98 -0.57
C ALA A 70 3.80 -8.92 -0.23
N LEU A 71 4.26 -8.89 1.04
CA LEU A 71 5.27 -7.92 1.48
C LEU A 71 6.63 -8.16 0.81
N SER A 72 7.03 -9.42 0.63
CA SER A 72 8.28 -9.77 -0.06
C SER A 72 8.27 -9.33 -1.53
N ASN A 73 7.16 -9.53 -2.23
CA ASN A 73 7.00 -9.08 -3.60
C ASN A 73 7.02 -7.55 -3.70
N ALA A 74 6.32 -6.86 -2.78
CA ALA A 74 6.33 -5.40 -2.73
C ALA A 74 7.75 -4.86 -2.47
N ALA A 75 8.50 -5.46 -1.55
CA ALA A 75 9.89 -5.10 -1.29
C ALA A 75 10.79 -5.33 -2.51
N SER A 76 10.59 -6.42 -3.25
CA SER A 76 11.33 -6.70 -4.49
C SER A 76 11.09 -5.63 -5.56
N ILE A 77 9.83 -5.19 -5.73
CA ILE A 77 9.49 -4.12 -6.69
C ILE A 77 10.06 -2.78 -6.20
N ALA A 78 9.95 -2.46 -4.91
CA ALA A 78 10.50 -1.23 -4.35
C ALA A 78 12.03 -1.15 -4.52
N ALA A 79 12.74 -2.26 -4.28
CA ALA A 79 14.19 -2.33 -4.50
C ALA A 79 14.56 -2.13 -5.98
N LEU A 80 13.81 -2.75 -6.89
CA LEU A 80 13.98 -2.53 -8.33
C LEU A 80 13.77 -1.05 -8.69
N MET A 81 12.68 -0.44 -8.22
CA MET A 81 12.35 0.96 -8.52
C MET A 81 13.38 1.94 -7.95
N LEU A 82 13.86 1.73 -6.73
CA LEU A 82 14.87 2.59 -6.09
C LEU A 82 16.25 2.53 -6.78
N THR A 83 16.55 1.43 -7.46
CA THR A 83 17.82 1.22 -8.17
C THR A 83 17.70 1.43 -9.68
N THR A 84 16.48 1.67 -10.18
CA THR A 84 16.25 1.97 -11.61
C THR A 84 16.55 3.44 -11.86
N GLU A 85 17.65 3.72 -12.55
CA GLU A 85 18.07 5.09 -12.86
C GLU A 85 17.33 5.67 -14.09
N VAL A 86 17.02 4.82 -15.09
CA VAL A 86 16.44 5.25 -16.37
C VAL A 86 15.38 4.25 -16.83
N LEU A 87 14.20 4.77 -17.19
CA LEU A 87 13.22 4.05 -18.00
C LEU A 87 13.27 4.53 -19.44
N VAL A 88 13.46 3.60 -20.38
CA VAL A 88 13.37 3.87 -21.81
C VAL A 88 12.02 3.35 -22.31
N THR A 89 11.21 4.25 -22.87
CA THR A 89 9.94 3.89 -23.50
C THR A 89 9.88 4.40 -24.93
N ARG A 90 9.11 3.69 -25.75
CA ARG A 90 8.79 4.09 -27.12
C ARG A 90 7.65 5.10 -27.10
N THR A 91 7.80 6.19 -27.86
CA THR A 91 6.76 7.23 -27.95
C THR A 91 5.89 7.08 -29.19
N ASP A 92 6.21 6.14 -30.07
CA ASP A 92 5.38 5.71 -31.18
C ASP A 92 4.20 4.89 -30.67
N ASP A 93 3.01 5.28 -31.10
CA ASP A 93 1.79 4.53 -30.87
C ASP A 93 1.80 3.34 -31.84
N LEU A 94 1.63 2.10 -31.34
CA LEU A 94 1.65 0.91 -32.20
C LEU A 94 0.49 0.90 -33.22
N GLU A 95 -0.54 1.74 -32.99
CA GLU A 95 -1.76 1.85 -33.81
C GLU A 95 -2.04 3.26 -34.36
N GLY A 96 -1.04 4.16 -34.40
CA GLY A 96 -1.12 5.40 -35.20
C GLY A 96 -2.01 6.54 -34.66
N GLY A 97 -2.30 6.57 -33.35
CA GLY A 97 -3.04 7.65 -32.69
C GLY A 97 -2.20 8.87 -32.27
N GLU A 98 -2.88 9.97 -31.95
CA GLU A 98 -2.27 11.22 -31.49
C GLU A 98 -1.83 11.10 -30.00
N LYS A 99 -0.57 11.43 -29.72
CA LYS A 99 0.14 11.04 -28.49
C LYS A 99 -0.35 11.78 -27.23
N PRO A 100 -0.54 11.11 -26.08
CA PRO A 100 -0.57 11.79 -24.80
C PRO A 100 0.82 12.38 -24.48
N LYS A 101 0.87 13.61 -23.97
CA LYS A 101 2.12 14.20 -23.48
C LYS A 101 2.59 13.41 -22.26
N VAL A 102 3.77 12.79 -22.36
CA VAL A 102 4.44 12.15 -21.23
C VAL A 102 5.29 13.20 -20.53
N GLU A 103 4.93 13.56 -19.30
CA GLU A 103 5.76 14.45 -18.47
C GLU A 103 7.13 13.81 -18.23
N GLY A 104 8.20 14.59 -18.40
CA GLY A 104 9.58 14.13 -18.19
C GLY A 104 10.28 13.55 -19.43
N ALA A 105 9.63 13.45 -20.59
CA ALA A 105 10.30 13.02 -21.81
C ALA A 105 11.27 14.09 -22.33
N ILE A 106 12.57 13.80 -22.32
CA ILE A 106 13.60 14.60 -22.99
C ILE A 106 13.67 14.12 -24.45
N ARG A 107 13.46 15.03 -25.41
CA ARG A 107 13.55 14.75 -26.85
C ARG A 107 14.99 14.79 -27.34
#